data_AF-M0GSN1-F1
#
_entry.id   AF-M0GSN1-F1
#
_cell.length_a   1.000
_cell.length_b   1.000
_cell.length_c   1.000
_cell.angle_alpha   90.00
_cell.angle_beta   90.00
_cell.angle_gamma   90.00
#
_symmetry.space_group_name_H-M   'P 1'
#
loop_
_entity.id
_entity.type
_entity.pdbx_description
1 polymer ?
#
loop_
_entity_poly.entity_id
_entity_poly.type
_entity_poly.pdbx_seq_one_letter_code
_entity_poly.pdbx_strand_id
1 'polypeptide(L)'
;MFPIGHLALGYLSVALFRVGRRRPLPTGWTLAAALVGSQLPDLIDKPLAYYGVLVSGRSLGHSLLVMLPVLVVLVGVGYRLGYGEHATALVVATLSHYLGDTSRALLAGDWGSMQFLLWPLFPATGYAADSVPPWVRVLESLGDPRYNFQYALAAVAFGIWLVNRLDNRRARAER
;
A
#
# COMPACT_ATOMS: atom_id res chain seq x y z
N MET A 1 7.99 4.27 2.36
CA MET A 1 7.60 5.27 1.32
C MET A 1 6.58 6.21 1.97
N PHE A 2 6.11 7.28 1.32
CA PHE A 2 5.10 8.18 1.90
C PHE A 2 3.68 7.64 1.59
N PRO A 3 2.65 7.90 2.42
CA PRO A 3 1.31 7.34 2.21
C PRO A 3 0.75 7.51 0.79
N ILE A 4 0.98 8.68 0.17
CA ILE A 4 0.56 8.94 -1.21
C ILE A 4 1.28 8.07 -2.24
N GLY A 5 2.57 7.79 -2.02
CA GLY A 5 3.35 6.87 -2.84
C GLY A 5 2.83 5.43 -2.70
N HIS A 6 2.45 5.01 -1.49
CA HIS A 6 1.87 3.69 -1.25
C HIS A 6 0.53 3.54 -1.98
N LEU A 7 -0.31 4.56 -1.88
CA LEU A 7 -1.60 4.60 -2.58
C LEU A 7 -1.41 4.50 -4.09
N ALA A 8 -0.50 5.31 -4.65
CA ALA A 8 -0.21 5.33 -6.07
C ALA A 8 0.34 3.99 -6.57
N LEU A 9 1.37 3.47 -5.90
CA LEU A 9 1.99 2.19 -6.25
C LEU A 9 1.00 1.04 -6.12
N GLY A 10 0.23 0.98 -5.04
CA GLY A 10 -0.79 -0.04 -4.81
C GLY A 10 -1.87 -0.02 -5.89
N TYR A 11 -2.42 1.15 -6.23
CA TYR A 11 -3.38 1.29 -7.32
C TYR A 11 -2.80 0.82 -8.66
N LEU A 12 -1.59 1.27 -9.01
CA LEU A 12 -0.94 0.93 -10.28
C LEU A 12 -0.62 -0.56 -10.38
N SER A 13 -0.16 -1.19 -9.30
CA SER A 13 0.09 -2.64 -9.28
C SER A 13 -1.19 -3.44 -9.45
N VAL A 14 -2.30 -3.05 -8.79
CA VAL A 14 -3.60 -3.68 -8.98
C VAL A 14 -4.10 -3.47 -10.41
N ALA A 15 -3.98 -2.26 -10.95
CA ALA A 15 -4.33 -1.94 -12.33
C ALA A 15 -3.56 -2.82 -13.32
N LEU A 16 -2.24 -2.89 -13.19
CA LEU A 16 -1.36 -3.70 -14.03
C LEU A 16 -1.71 -5.19 -13.92
N PHE A 17 -1.90 -5.71 -12.71
CA PHE A 17 -2.31 -7.09 -12.48
C PHE A 17 -3.63 -7.43 -13.18
N ARG A 18 -4.62 -6.53 -13.11
CA ARG A 18 -5.92 -6.72 -13.77
C ARG A 18 -5.82 -6.63 -15.28
N VAL A 19 -5.06 -5.67 -15.82
CA VAL A 19 -4.79 -5.57 -17.26
C VAL A 19 -4.12 -6.84 -17.77
N GLY A 20 -3.11 -7.36 -17.07
CA GLY A 20 -2.45 -8.62 -17.41
C GLY A 20 -3.41 -9.82 -17.41
N ARG A 21 -4.48 -9.77 -16.59
CA ARG A 21 -5.56 -10.77 -16.56
C ARG A 21 -6.75 -10.43 -17.48
N ARG A 22 -6.60 -9.45 -18.37
CA ARG A 22 -7.67 -8.96 -19.27
C ARG A 22 -8.96 -8.59 -18.52
N ARG A 23 -8.81 -8.06 -17.31
CA ARG A 23 -9.92 -7.55 -16.49
C ARG A 23 -9.96 -6.02 -16.57
N PRO A 24 -11.14 -5.40 -16.37
CA PRO A 24 -11.25 -3.94 -16.29
C PRO A 24 -10.34 -3.35 -15.20
N LEU A 25 -10.08 -2.05 -15.26
CA LEU A 25 -9.37 -1.35 -14.19
C LEU A 25 -10.17 -1.36 -12.87
N PRO A 26 -9.50 -1.28 -11.70
CA PRO A 26 -10.17 -1.34 -10.40
C PRO A 26 -11.17 -0.18 -10.23
N THR A 27 -12.43 -0.53 -9.94
CA THR A 27 -13.53 0.39 -9.66
C THR A 27 -14.36 -0.13 -8.47
N GLY A 28 -15.21 0.71 -7.88
CA GLY A 28 -16.10 0.32 -6.77
C GLY A 28 -15.35 -0.34 -5.62
N TRP A 29 -15.84 -1.50 -5.16
CA TRP A 29 -15.24 -2.26 -4.05
C TRP A 29 -13.83 -2.77 -4.33
N THR A 30 -13.48 -3.08 -5.58
CA THR A 30 -12.11 -3.48 -5.94
C THR A 30 -11.13 -2.32 -5.78
N LEU A 31 -11.56 -1.10 -6.12
CA LEU A 31 -10.78 0.11 -5.86
C LEU A 31 -10.62 0.33 -4.35
N ALA A 32 -11.71 0.25 -3.58
CA ALA A 32 -11.66 0.38 -2.12
C ALA A 32 -10.70 -0.64 -1.49
N ALA A 33 -10.75 -1.90 -1.92
CA ALA A 33 -9.85 -2.95 -1.46
C ALA A 33 -8.37 -2.64 -1.80
N ALA A 34 -8.09 -2.11 -2.98
CA ALA A 34 -6.74 -1.67 -3.37
C ALA A 34 -6.25 -0.50 -2.50
N LEU A 35 -7.11 0.49 -2.25
CA LEU A 35 -6.76 1.64 -1.39
C LEU A 35 -6.47 1.20 0.04
N VAL A 36 -7.35 0.36 0.62
CA VAL A 36 -7.14 -0.19 1.98
C VAL A 36 -5.88 -1.04 2.03
N GLY A 37 -5.71 -1.99 1.10
CA GLY A 37 -4.52 -2.85 1.04
C GLY A 37 -3.23 -2.04 0.92
N SER A 38 -3.23 -0.96 0.13
CA SER A 38 -2.06 -0.09 -0.03
C SER A 38 -1.61 0.59 1.26
N GLN A 39 -2.49 0.72 2.26
CA GLN A 39 -2.19 1.36 3.55
C GLN A 39 -2.24 0.35 4.71
N LEU A 40 -2.54 -0.92 4.46
CA LEU A 40 -2.87 -1.88 5.51
C LEU A 40 -1.77 -2.02 6.59
N PRO A 41 -0.48 -2.14 6.25
CA PRO A 41 0.59 -2.18 7.25
C PRO A 41 0.62 -0.92 8.13
N ASP A 42 0.49 0.25 7.50
CA ASP A 42 0.47 1.55 8.16
C ASP A 42 -0.74 1.76 9.07
N LEU A 43 -1.92 1.30 8.63
CA LEU A 43 -3.17 1.38 9.39
C LEU A 43 -3.13 0.50 10.64
N ILE A 44 -2.29 -0.52 10.67
CA ILE A 44 -2.06 -1.38 11.85
C ILE A 44 -1.00 -0.75 12.74
N ASP A 45 0.20 -0.53 12.21
CA ASP A 45 1.36 -0.24 13.04
C ASP A 45 1.36 1.18 13.58
N LYS A 46 0.99 2.18 12.77
CA LYS A 46 1.08 3.58 13.19
C LYS A 46 0.16 3.91 14.35
N PRO A 47 -1.13 3.51 14.37
CA PRO A 47 -1.98 3.74 15.53
C PRO A 47 -1.49 2.98 16.76
N LEU A 48 -1.10 1.71 16.63
CA LEU A 48 -0.64 0.91 17.75
C LEU A 48 0.67 1.43 18.35
N ALA A 49 1.59 1.91 17.51
CA ALA A 49 2.81 2.56 17.97
C ALA A 49 2.51 3.91 18.64
N TYR A 50 1.60 4.71 18.09
CA TYR A 50 1.19 5.98 18.68
C TYR A 50 0.59 5.82 20.09
N TYR A 51 -0.22 4.77 20.31
CA TYR A 51 -0.78 4.43 21.62
C TYR A 51 0.18 3.63 22.52
N GLY A 52 1.42 3.41 22.10
CA GLY A 52 2.44 2.71 22.90
C GLY A 52 2.24 1.19 23.02
N VAL A 53 1.36 0.59 22.22
CA VAL A 53 1.15 -0.86 22.16
C VAL A 53 2.31 -1.53 21.41
N LEU A 54 2.80 -0.90 20.34
CA LEU A 54 3.99 -1.33 19.59
C LEU A 54 5.15 -0.38 19.83
N VAL A 55 6.36 -0.93 19.86
CA VAL A 55 7.61 -0.14 20.05
C VAL A 55 7.94 0.70 18.80
N SER A 56 7.43 0.32 17.63
CA SER A 56 7.76 0.96 16.35
C SER A 56 6.57 0.96 15.40
N GLY A 57 6.44 2.04 14.63
CA GLY A 57 5.46 2.17 13.54
C GLY A 57 5.74 1.30 12.32
N ARG A 58 6.80 0.49 12.35
CA ARG A 58 7.12 -0.55 11.35
C ARG A 58 7.53 -1.84 12.07
N SER A 59 6.53 -2.61 12.49
CA SER A 59 6.73 -3.88 13.23
C SER A 59 5.70 -4.94 12.85
N LEU A 60 4.52 -4.97 13.48
CA LEU A 60 3.54 -6.04 13.35
C LEU A 60 2.99 -6.19 11.92
N GLY A 61 2.36 -5.14 11.40
CA GLY A 61 1.80 -5.05 10.05
C GLY A 61 2.87 -4.94 8.96
N HIS A 62 4.09 -4.53 9.32
CA HIS A 62 5.22 -4.51 8.39
C HIS A 62 6.02 -5.84 8.36
N SER A 63 5.71 -6.80 9.23
CA SER A 63 6.35 -8.11 9.25
C SER A 63 5.75 -9.05 8.20
N LEU A 64 6.58 -9.59 7.32
CA LEU A 64 6.17 -10.65 6.39
C LEU A 64 5.89 -11.96 7.11
N LEU A 65 6.56 -12.24 8.24
CA LEU A 65 6.30 -13.44 9.05
C LEU A 65 4.87 -13.44 9.61
N VAL A 66 4.35 -12.25 9.94
CA VAL A 66 2.99 -12.08 10.46
C VAL A 66 1.99 -11.93 9.31
N MET A 67 2.27 -11.04 8.36
CA MET A 67 1.28 -10.65 7.37
C MET A 67 1.13 -11.61 6.21
N LEU A 68 2.15 -12.37 5.80
CA LEU A 68 1.97 -13.35 4.73
C LEU A 68 0.91 -14.42 5.10
N PRO A 69 0.93 -15.05 6.30
CA PRO A 69 -0.15 -15.93 6.73
C PRO A 69 -1.53 -15.25 6.72
N VAL A 70 -1.62 -14.02 7.23
CA VAL A 70 -2.88 -13.25 7.25
C VAL A 70 -3.40 -13.02 5.83
N LEU A 71 -2.55 -12.60 4.91
CA LEU A 71 -2.92 -12.36 3.50
C LEU A 71 -3.36 -13.64 2.80
N VAL A 72 -2.70 -14.78 3.07
CA VAL A 72 -3.11 -16.09 2.55
C VAL A 72 -4.50 -16.47 3.04
N VAL A 73 -4.78 -16.29 4.34
CA VAL A 73 -6.11 -16.55 4.91
C VAL A 73 -7.16 -15.61 4.31
N LEU A 74 -6.88 -14.31 4.21
CA LEU A 74 -7.79 -13.33 3.63
C LEU A 74 -8.16 -13.66 2.18
N VAL A 75 -7.19 -14.08 1.37
CA VAL A 75 -7.44 -14.54 -0.01
C VAL A 75 -8.29 -15.80 0.01
N GLY A 76 -7.90 -16.83 0.79
CA GLY A 76 -8.64 -18.08 0.87
C GLY A 76 -10.11 -17.87 1.27
N VAL A 77 -10.36 -17.09 2.33
CA VAL A 77 -11.71 -16.73 2.79
C VAL A 77 -12.44 -15.91 1.75
N GLY A 78 -11.79 -14.91 1.15
CA GLY A 78 -12.36 -14.08 0.11
C GLY A 78 -12.84 -14.90 -1.09
N TYR A 79 -12.05 -15.86 -1.55
CA TYR A 79 -12.46 -16.78 -2.62
C TYR A 79 -13.62 -17.67 -2.20
N ARG A 80 -13.62 -18.22 -0.98
CA ARG A 80 -14.72 -19.04 -0.49
C ARG A 80 -16.05 -18.29 -0.36
N LEU A 81 -16.00 -16.99 -0.05
CA LEU A 81 -17.18 -16.14 0.10
C LEU A 81 -17.59 -15.40 -1.19
N GLY A 82 -16.92 -15.66 -2.32
CA GLY A 82 -17.23 -15.01 -3.60
C GLY A 82 -16.64 -13.62 -3.79
N TYR A 83 -15.79 -13.14 -2.89
CA TYR A 83 -15.09 -11.86 -2.92
C TYR A 83 -13.64 -11.94 -3.44
N GLY A 84 -13.30 -13.00 -4.19
CA GLY A 84 -11.93 -13.29 -4.62
C GLY A 84 -11.22 -12.12 -5.32
N GLU A 85 -11.91 -11.40 -6.20
CA GLU A 85 -11.33 -10.23 -6.90
C GLU A 85 -10.94 -9.09 -5.93
N HIS A 86 -11.76 -8.83 -4.91
CA HIS A 86 -11.48 -7.78 -3.92
C HIS A 86 -10.34 -8.21 -3.00
N ALA A 87 -10.35 -9.47 -2.56
CA ALA A 87 -9.28 -10.03 -1.75
C ALA A 87 -7.94 -10.02 -2.49
N THR A 88 -7.92 -10.39 -3.78
CA THR A 88 -6.70 -10.28 -4.59
C THR A 88 -6.24 -8.83 -4.75
N ALA A 89 -7.14 -7.88 -4.97
CA ALA A 89 -6.77 -6.46 -5.05
C ALA A 89 -6.14 -5.95 -3.74
N LEU A 90 -6.70 -6.33 -2.59
CA LEU A 90 -6.15 -6.00 -1.28
C LEU A 90 -4.75 -6.59 -1.10
N VAL A 91 -4.55 -7.87 -1.43
CA VAL A 91 -3.24 -8.52 -1.30
C VAL A 91 -2.21 -7.94 -2.25
N VAL A 92 -2.54 -7.74 -3.53
CA VAL A 92 -1.61 -7.13 -4.49
C VAL A 92 -1.19 -5.74 -4.01
N ALA A 93 -2.14 -4.91 -3.56
CA ALA A 93 -1.82 -3.59 -3.03
C ALA A 93 -0.99 -3.64 -1.73
N THR A 94 -1.24 -4.62 -0.84
CA THR A 94 -0.44 -4.81 0.38
C THR A 94 0.98 -5.25 0.04
N LEU A 95 1.16 -6.14 -0.94
CA LEU A 95 2.49 -6.56 -1.40
C LEU A 95 3.27 -5.40 -2.04
N SER A 96 2.58 -4.53 -2.79
CA SER A 96 3.16 -3.29 -3.31
C SER A 96 3.60 -2.34 -2.21
N HIS A 97 2.94 -2.34 -1.05
CA HIS A 97 3.37 -1.54 0.10
C HIS A 97 4.77 -1.96 0.54
N TYR A 98 5.00 -3.26 0.76
CA TYR A 98 6.33 -3.78 1.12
C TYR A 98 7.38 -3.44 0.07
N LEU A 99 7.05 -3.61 -1.21
CA LEU A 99 7.97 -3.28 -2.30
C LEU A 99 8.38 -1.81 -2.26
N GLY A 100 7.44 -0.89 -2.10
CA GLY A 100 7.75 0.53 -2.04
C GLY A 100 8.58 0.89 -0.81
N ASP A 101 8.36 0.18 0.31
CA ASP A 101 9.11 0.34 1.54
C ASP A 101 10.54 -0.17 1.51
N THR A 102 10.81 -1.21 0.72
CA THR A 102 12.11 -1.88 0.66
C THR A 102 12.91 -1.51 -0.59
N SER A 103 12.27 -1.00 -1.64
CA SER A 103 12.88 -0.74 -2.96
C SER A 103 14.22 0.00 -2.89
N ARG A 104 14.31 1.11 -2.14
CA ARG A 104 15.56 1.88 -2.00
C ARG A 104 16.65 1.10 -1.26
N ALA A 105 16.29 0.43 -0.17
CA ALA A 105 17.23 -0.39 0.61
C ALA A 105 17.74 -1.58 -0.21
N LEU A 106 16.85 -2.24 -0.95
CA LEU A 106 17.18 -3.34 -1.86
C LEU A 106 18.15 -2.90 -2.95
N LEU A 107 17.90 -1.75 -3.60
CA LEU A 107 18.79 -1.19 -4.62
C LEU A 107 20.16 -0.76 -4.04
N ALA A 108 20.19 -0.35 -2.78
CA ALA A 108 21.42 0.01 -2.07
C ALA A 108 22.15 -1.19 -1.43
N GLY A 109 21.57 -2.40 -1.45
CA GLY A 109 22.10 -3.57 -0.75
C GLY A 109 22.06 -3.45 0.78
N ASP A 110 21.22 -2.57 1.33
CA ASP A 110 21.08 -2.33 2.76
C ASP A 110 20.07 -3.32 3.36
N TRP A 111 20.53 -4.54 3.62
CA TRP A 111 19.73 -5.59 4.24
C TRP A 111 19.34 -5.27 5.69
N GLY A 112 20.12 -4.44 6.39
CA GLY A 112 19.88 -4.06 7.77
C GLY A 112 18.59 -3.27 7.95
N SER A 113 18.34 -2.29 7.07
CA SER A 113 17.11 -1.49 7.14
C SER A 113 15.84 -2.23 6.75
N MET A 114 15.95 -3.47 6.26
CA MET A 114 14.82 -4.35 5.91
C MET A 114 14.50 -5.40 6.99
N GLN A 115 15.22 -5.43 8.12
CA GLN A 115 15.01 -6.41 9.19
C GLN A 115 13.60 -6.35 9.81
N PHE A 116 12.90 -5.21 9.70
CA PHE A 116 11.50 -5.09 10.15
C PHE A 116 10.57 -6.12 9.50
N LEU A 117 10.89 -6.60 8.28
CA LEU A 117 10.13 -7.66 7.58
C LEU A 117 10.13 -8.99 8.34
N LEU A 118 11.11 -9.18 9.23
CA LEU A 118 11.34 -10.40 9.99
C LEU A 118 10.99 -10.26 11.47
N TRP A 119 10.32 -9.19 11.87
CA TRP A 119 9.81 -9.06 13.24
C TRP A 119 8.87 -10.24 13.58
N PRO A 120 8.92 -10.84 14.79
CA PRO A 120 9.72 -10.44 15.96
C PRO A 120 11.10 -11.11 16.06
N LEU A 121 11.58 -11.84 15.03
CA LEU A 121 12.91 -12.46 15.08
C LEU A 121 14.02 -11.42 15.18
N PHE A 122 13.81 -10.26 14.55
CA PHE A 122 14.65 -9.08 14.73
C PHE A 122 13.87 -7.98 15.48
N PRO A 123 14.52 -7.25 16.40
CA PRO A 123 13.88 -6.16 17.10
C PRO A 123 13.51 -5.06 16.11
N ALA A 124 12.35 -4.45 16.33
CA ALA A 124 11.95 -3.31 15.52
C ALA A 124 12.86 -2.11 15.82
N THR A 125 13.29 -1.41 14.78
CA THR A 125 14.03 -0.16 14.94
C THR A 125 13.05 0.97 15.30
N GLY A 126 13.38 1.73 16.34
CA GLY A 126 12.65 2.95 16.66
C GLY A 126 13.03 4.04 15.67
N TYR A 127 12.04 4.69 15.04
CA TYR A 127 12.29 5.83 14.15
C TYR A 127 11.93 7.13 14.88
N ALA A 128 12.82 8.12 14.86
CA ALA A 128 12.54 9.45 15.43
C ALA A 128 11.29 10.12 14.79
N ALA A 129 10.92 9.71 13.57
CA ALA A 129 9.71 10.18 12.89
C ALA A 129 8.40 9.57 13.44
N ASP A 130 8.47 8.54 14.29
CA ASP A 130 7.29 7.88 14.84
C ASP A 130 6.55 8.78 15.85
N SER A 131 7.23 9.75 16.46
CA SER A 131 6.64 10.75 17.36
C SER A 131 6.10 11.99 16.64
N VAL A 132 6.20 12.07 15.30
CA VAL A 132 5.72 13.22 14.52
C VAL A 132 4.32 12.93 13.96
N PRO A 133 3.33 13.83 14.18
CA PRO A 133 1.99 13.65 13.65
C PRO A 133 1.99 13.48 12.11
N PRO A 134 1.22 12.53 11.54
CA PRO A 134 1.22 12.27 10.10
C PRO A 134 0.89 13.48 9.23
N TRP A 135 -0.02 14.35 9.67
CA TRP A 135 -0.40 15.56 8.93
C TRP A 135 0.73 16.60 8.85
N VAL A 136 1.57 16.70 9.90
CA VAL A 136 2.77 17.55 9.88
C VAL A 136 3.75 17.03 8.84
N ARG A 137 3.95 15.71 8.76
CA ARG A 137 4.81 15.09 7.74
C ARG A 137 4.30 15.33 6.31
N VAL A 138 2.98 15.42 6.11
CA VAL A 138 2.40 15.79 4.81
C VAL A 138 2.78 17.23 4.46
N LEU A 139 2.66 18.16 5.40
CA LEU A 139 3.03 19.56 5.16
C LEU A 139 4.54 19.71 4.91
N GLU A 140 5.37 19.03 5.69
CA GLU A 140 6.83 19.02 5.51
C GLU A 140 7.28 18.37 4.20
N SER A 141 6.47 17.46 3.64
CA SER A 141 6.75 16.85 2.33
C SER A 141 6.49 17.79 1.15
N LEU A 142 5.71 18.87 1.34
CA LEU A 142 5.41 19.83 0.29
C LEU A 142 6.66 20.64 -0.07
N GLY A 143 7.13 20.49 -1.30
CA GLY A 143 8.32 21.19 -1.80
C GLY A 143 9.64 20.48 -1.52
N ASP A 144 9.65 19.34 -0.81
CA ASP A 144 10.85 18.51 -0.65
C ASP A 144 11.04 17.60 -1.89
N PRO A 145 12.15 17.77 -2.67
CA PRO A 145 12.40 16.98 -3.86
C PRO A 145 12.45 15.46 -3.65
N ARG A 146 12.70 14.99 -2.42
CA ARG A 146 12.75 13.56 -2.07
C ARG A 146 11.42 12.83 -2.31
N TYR A 147 10.31 13.57 -2.36
CA TYR A 147 8.96 13.05 -2.60
C TYR A 147 8.47 13.24 -4.04
N ASN A 148 9.19 13.98 -4.90
CA ASN A 148 8.79 14.27 -6.28
C ASN A 148 8.42 13.01 -7.08
N PHE A 149 9.22 11.95 -6.97
CA PHE A 149 8.93 10.68 -7.64
C PHE A 149 7.57 10.10 -7.21
N GLN A 150 7.25 10.18 -5.92
CA GLN A 150 6.00 9.65 -5.39
C GLN A 150 4.80 10.49 -5.81
N TYR A 151 4.96 11.82 -5.89
CA TYR A 151 3.92 12.71 -6.43
C TYR A 151 3.72 12.50 -7.92
N ALA A 152 4.79 12.31 -8.71
CA ALA A 152 4.67 11.97 -10.13
C ALA A 152 3.94 10.64 -10.32
N LEU A 153 4.28 9.62 -9.52
CA LEU A 153 3.59 8.33 -9.53
C LEU A 153 2.09 8.49 -9.19
N ALA A 154 1.78 9.32 -8.19
CA ALA A 154 0.41 9.63 -7.80
C ALA A 154 -0.36 10.37 -8.91
N ALA A 155 0.26 11.32 -9.59
CA ALA A 155 -0.35 12.03 -10.72
C ALA A 155 -0.67 11.07 -11.88
N VAL A 156 0.24 10.13 -12.19
CA VAL A 156 0.01 9.08 -13.20
C VAL A 156 -1.14 8.15 -12.77
N ALA A 157 -1.12 7.66 -11.53
CA ALA A 157 -2.18 6.82 -10.98
C ALA A 157 -3.55 7.50 -11.07
N PHE A 158 -3.61 8.79 -10.67
CA PHE A 158 -4.81 9.59 -10.75
C PHE A 158 -5.29 9.82 -12.19
N GLY A 159 -4.38 10.13 -13.12
CA GLY A 159 -4.68 10.30 -14.53
C GLY A 159 -5.31 9.05 -15.14
N ILE A 160 -4.72 7.88 -14.90
CA ILE A 160 -5.25 6.58 -15.37
C ILE A 160 -6.64 6.33 -14.78
N TRP A 161 -6.81 6.54 -13.47
CA TRP A 161 -8.11 6.39 -12.82
C TRP A 161 -9.16 7.34 -13.41
N LEU A 162 -8.80 8.60 -13.63
CA LEU A 162 -9.70 9.64 -14.13
C LEU A 162 -10.18 9.32 -15.54
N VAL A 163 -9.27 8.97 -16.45
CA VAL A 163 -9.61 8.57 -17.83
C VAL A 163 -10.59 7.38 -17.80
N ASN A 164 -10.25 6.32 -17.08
CA ASN A 164 -11.12 5.16 -16.91
C ASN A 164 -12.49 5.53 -16.32
N ARG A 165 -12.54 6.47 -15.37
CA ARG A 165 -13.79 6.91 -14.75
C ARG A 165 -14.67 7.66 -15.75
N LEU A 166 -14.08 8.49 -16.61
CA LEU A 166 -14.79 9.26 -17.64
C LEU A 166 -15.33 8.34 -18.74
N ASP A 167 -14.53 7.39 -19.22
CA ASP A 167 -14.96 6.44 -20.25
C ASP A 167 -16.15 5.59 -19.77
N ASN A 168 -16.07 5.09 -18.53
CA ASN A 168 -17.17 4.35 -17.92
C ASN A 168 -18.44 5.19 -17.70
N ARG A 169 -18.34 6.52 -17.60
CA ARG A 169 -19.51 7.40 -17.53
C ARG A 169 -20.14 7.59 -18.91
N ARG A 170 -19.33 7.83 -19.95
CA ARG A 170 -19.79 7.98 -21.34
C ARG A 170 -20.54 6.72 -21.81
N ALA A 171 -19.93 5.55 -21.61
CA ALA A 171 -20.54 4.26 -21.98
C ALA A 171 -21.86 3.95 -21.25
N ARG A 172 -22.16 4.61 -20.11
CA ARG A 172 -23.45 4.50 -19.41
C ARG A 172 -24.49 5.50 -19.90
N ALA A 173 -24.07 6.64 -20.44
CA ALA A 173 -24.97 7.65 -20.98
C ALA A 173 -25.49 7.27 -22.39
N GLU A 174 -24.77 6.39 -23.09
CA GLU A 174 -25.13 5.88 -24.43
C GLU A 174 -26.01 4.61 -24.40
N ARG A 175 -26.35 4.09 -23.20
CA ARG A 175 -27.21 2.92 -23.00
C ARG A 175 -28.58 3.35 -22.48
#